data_AF-F8B0P6-F1
#
_entry.id   AF-F8B0P6-F1
#
_cell.length_a   1.000
_cell.length_b   1.000
_cell.length_c   1.000
_cell.angle_alpha   90.00
_cell.angle_beta   90.00
_cell.angle_gamma   90.00
#
_symmetry.space_group_name_H-M   'P 1'
#
loop_
_entity.id
_entity.type
_entity.pdbx_description
1 polymer ?
#
loop_
_entity_poly.entity_id
_entity_poly.type
_entity_poly.pdbx_seq_one_letter_code
_entity_poly.pdbx_strand_id
1 'polypeptide(L)'
;MTAPPRGTARPPRTAPPLVTALLRSRSGRLGVLLSSLVVAAAAVSLVWTPYDPTRVDAGAPWLPISGQHWFGTDKLGRDLFSQILLGARITVFAAVAATAVAAVLGVGLALLATVTPRLVGESTAHLVDVLIAFPTLLLAMVLAAVFGGSTWTAVIATGVGSGVQVGRVTRGEIVRVLASDYVLAAHAAGAGTRRIVRRHVLPNIAPTLYVQLSLALGIAVLAEAALSYLGLGTPPPTPSWGRMLQELQPYITLRPLVLLWPGLAVVLTVLGFNLLGDGIREATDPRLRDGQATSGGSRRGGRKASRKARAARPAPPDAPRAWPATRDGSPREWDGSPEDPPDDPLEDRSAIWEGFRDAQRDAQPAAIPNGDPDTTPSATGEPHIGQSHSDTTEASR
;
A
#
# COMPACT_ATOMS: atom_id res chain seq x y z
N MET A 1 11.16 54.83 14.05
CA MET A 1 10.57 53.52 13.66
C MET A 1 11.59 52.78 12.81
N THR A 2 12.36 51.90 13.43
CA THR A 2 13.35 51.04 12.77
C THR A 2 12.67 49.75 12.34
N ALA A 3 12.75 49.42 11.04
CA ALA A 3 12.17 48.21 10.47
C ALA A 3 12.80 46.95 11.10
N PRO A 4 12.03 45.88 11.34
CA PRO A 4 12.59 44.63 11.84
C PRO A 4 13.53 44.00 10.80
N PRO A 5 14.63 43.36 11.22
CA PRO A 5 15.56 42.72 10.32
C PRO A 5 14.87 41.58 9.56
N ARG A 6 14.98 41.59 8.23
CA ARG A 6 14.52 40.51 7.35
C ARG A 6 15.24 39.23 7.77
N GLY A 7 14.49 38.26 8.30
CA GLY A 7 15.02 36.95 8.64
C GLY A 7 15.67 36.32 7.42
N THR A 8 16.96 36.05 7.48
CA THR A 8 17.68 35.29 6.46
C THR A 8 17.05 33.90 6.37
N ALA A 9 16.36 33.60 5.28
CA ALA A 9 15.84 32.27 5.00
C ALA A 9 17.00 31.27 5.11
N ARG A 10 16.91 30.34 6.07
CA ARG A 10 17.89 29.26 6.17
C ARG A 10 17.92 28.50 4.84
N PRO A 11 19.10 28.17 4.29
CA PRO A 11 19.16 27.40 3.07
C PRO A 11 18.40 26.08 3.26
N PRO A 12 17.67 25.60 2.24
CA PRO A 12 16.97 24.33 2.31
C PRO A 12 18.01 23.24 2.63
N ARG A 13 17.87 22.59 3.78
CA ARG A 13 18.70 21.45 4.14
C ARG A 13 18.46 20.38 3.09
N THR A 14 19.46 20.10 2.26
CA THR A 14 19.44 18.97 1.33
C THR A 14 19.17 17.71 2.14
N ALA A 15 18.02 17.08 1.89
CA ALA A 15 17.67 15.83 2.55
C ALA A 15 18.80 14.82 2.27
N PRO A 16 19.33 14.15 3.30
CA PRO A 16 20.36 13.16 3.07
C PRO A 16 19.78 12.02 2.21
N PRO A 17 20.60 11.36 1.39
CA PRO A 17 20.14 10.34 0.45
C PRO A 17 19.39 9.23 1.20
N LEU A 18 18.32 8.71 0.58
CA LEU A 18 17.41 7.70 1.16
C LEU A 18 18.17 6.57 1.87
N VAL A 19 19.24 6.08 1.25
CA VAL A 19 20.12 5.02 1.79
C VAL A 19 20.72 5.38 3.16
N THR A 20 21.24 6.60 3.30
CA THR A 20 21.82 7.06 4.59
C THR A 20 20.77 7.26 5.67
N ALA A 21 19.54 7.61 5.28
CA ALA A 21 18.43 7.73 6.22
C ALA A 21 17.95 6.34 6.70
N LEU A 22 17.85 5.36 5.79
CA LEU A 22 17.53 3.97 6.13
C LEU A 22 18.56 3.33 7.07
N LEU A 23 19.86 3.55 6.80
CA LEU A 23 20.93 2.97 7.61
C LEU A 23 21.09 3.64 8.98
N ARG A 24 20.35 4.71 9.26
CA ARG A 24 20.40 5.41 10.55
C ARG A 24 19.52 4.74 11.61
N SER A 25 18.42 4.09 11.20
CA SER A 25 17.53 3.40 12.14
C SER A 25 17.93 1.94 12.35
N ARG A 26 17.61 1.40 13.54
CA ARG A 26 17.92 0.00 13.87
C ARG A 26 17.08 -0.97 13.04
N SER A 27 15.78 -0.68 12.90
CA SER A 27 14.84 -1.41 12.05
C SER A 27 15.27 -1.36 10.58
N GLY A 28 15.60 -0.18 10.06
CA GLY A 28 16.03 0.00 8.67
C GLY A 28 17.29 -0.79 8.32
N ARG A 29 18.32 -0.76 9.18
CA ARG A 29 19.53 -1.57 8.99
C ARG A 29 19.26 -3.07 8.98
N LEU A 30 18.48 -3.56 9.93
CA LEU A 30 18.13 -4.98 10.00
C LEU A 30 17.28 -5.40 8.80
N GLY A 31 16.31 -4.57 8.40
CA GLY A 31 15.50 -4.80 7.21
C GLY A 31 16.35 -4.88 5.94
N VAL A 32 17.26 -3.92 5.73
CA VAL A 32 18.21 -3.95 4.61
C VAL A 32 19.10 -5.19 4.66
N LEU A 33 19.64 -5.56 5.82
CA LEU A 33 20.49 -6.74 5.96
C LEU A 33 19.74 -8.04 5.60
N LEU A 34 18.56 -8.25 6.16
CA LEU A 34 17.78 -9.47 5.95
C LEU A 34 17.23 -9.56 4.53
N SER A 35 16.64 -8.48 4.02
CA SER A 35 16.13 -8.44 2.63
C SER A 35 17.25 -8.60 1.62
N SER A 36 18.41 -7.96 1.81
CA SER A 36 19.56 -8.12 0.92
C SER A 36 20.14 -9.53 0.98
N LEU A 37 20.14 -10.19 2.14
CA LEU A 37 20.55 -11.60 2.25
C LEU A 37 19.66 -12.51 1.40
N VAL A 38 18.34 -12.33 1.47
CA VAL A 38 17.38 -13.15 0.69
C VAL A 38 17.50 -12.85 -0.81
N VAL A 39 17.58 -11.58 -1.19
CA VAL A 39 17.78 -11.18 -2.59
C VAL A 39 19.12 -11.68 -3.12
N ALA A 40 20.18 -11.63 -2.31
CA ALA A 40 21.48 -12.19 -2.67
C ALA A 40 21.42 -13.71 -2.82
N ALA A 41 20.74 -14.44 -1.94
CA ALA A 41 20.54 -15.88 -2.09
C ALA A 41 19.79 -16.22 -3.40
N ALA A 42 18.75 -15.45 -3.74
CA ALA A 42 18.02 -15.60 -5.00
C ALA A 42 18.87 -15.24 -6.23
N ALA A 43 19.76 -14.24 -6.13
CA ALA A 43 20.64 -13.84 -7.22
C ALA A 43 21.78 -14.85 -7.43
N VAL A 44 22.39 -15.32 -6.34
CA VAL A 44 23.43 -16.35 -6.37
C VAL A 44 22.88 -17.63 -6.99
N SER A 45 21.65 -18.04 -6.66
CA SER A 45 21.03 -19.24 -7.21
C SER A 45 20.76 -19.19 -8.72
N LEU A 46 20.83 -18.02 -9.37
CA LEU A 46 20.79 -17.92 -10.83
C LEU A 46 22.06 -18.41 -11.52
N VAL A 47 23.20 -18.31 -10.83
CA VAL A 47 24.52 -18.60 -11.39
C VAL A 47 25.13 -19.85 -10.75
N TRP A 48 24.83 -20.10 -9.48
CA TRP A 48 25.48 -21.13 -8.70
C TRP A 48 24.58 -21.74 -7.62
N THR A 49 24.54 -23.07 -7.60
CA THR A 49 24.10 -23.89 -6.47
C THR A 49 25.13 -24.99 -6.24
N PRO A 50 25.40 -25.42 -4.99
CA PRO A 50 26.37 -26.49 -4.73
C PRO A 50 26.08 -27.79 -5.49
N TYR A 51 24.80 -28.16 -5.56
CA TYR A 51 24.31 -29.31 -6.32
C TYR A 51 23.10 -28.90 -7.15
N ASP A 52 22.68 -29.77 -8.06
CA ASP A 52 21.40 -29.63 -8.73
C ASP A 52 20.26 -29.83 -7.71
N PRO A 53 19.43 -28.80 -7.45
CA PRO A 53 18.38 -28.85 -6.43
C PRO A 53 17.26 -29.84 -6.74
N THR A 54 17.14 -30.30 -8.00
CA THR A 54 16.13 -31.25 -8.45
C THR A 54 16.67 -32.67 -8.60
N ARG A 55 17.99 -32.85 -8.56
CA ARG A 55 18.64 -34.14 -8.75
C ARG A 55 18.39 -35.05 -7.55
N VAL A 56 17.71 -36.16 -7.81
CA VAL A 56 17.47 -37.24 -6.86
C VAL A 56 18.73 -38.11 -6.74
N ASP A 57 19.13 -38.42 -5.51
CA ASP A 57 20.21 -39.37 -5.21
C ASP A 57 19.69 -40.44 -4.23
N ALA A 58 19.31 -41.59 -4.77
CA ALA A 58 18.77 -42.69 -3.98
C ALA A 58 19.80 -43.31 -3.02
N GLY A 59 21.11 -43.07 -3.21
CA GLY A 59 22.17 -43.57 -2.33
C GLY A 59 22.43 -42.69 -1.10
N ALA A 60 21.90 -41.47 -1.09
CA ALA A 60 22.20 -40.45 -0.09
C ALA A 60 20.97 -39.85 0.64
N PRO A 61 19.90 -40.59 0.97
CA PRO A 61 18.75 -40.03 1.68
C PRO A 61 19.10 -39.72 3.13
N TRP A 62 18.59 -38.60 3.65
CA TRP A 62 18.71 -38.22 5.06
C TRP A 62 20.14 -38.08 5.59
N LEU A 63 21.07 -37.63 4.75
CA LEU A 63 22.42 -37.29 5.20
C LEU A 63 22.36 -36.12 6.18
N PRO A 64 23.12 -36.20 7.30
CA PRO A 64 23.19 -35.10 8.25
C PRO A 64 23.93 -33.90 7.66
N ILE A 65 23.87 -32.78 8.38
CA ILE A 65 24.68 -31.59 8.10
C ILE A 65 26.15 -32.01 8.03
N SER A 66 26.79 -31.75 6.89
CA SER A 66 28.18 -32.11 6.64
C SER A 66 28.85 -31.08 5.73
N GLY A 67 30.18 -31.14 5.61
CA GLY A 67 30.92 -30.27 4.68
C GLY A 67 30.51 -30.48 3.22
N GLN A 68 29.99 -31.66 2.88
CA GLN A 68 29.46 -31.98 1.55
C GLN A 68 28.03 -31.45 1.37
N HIS A 69 27.16 -31.64 2.36
CA HIS A 69 25.77 -31.16 2.35
C HIS A 69 25.52 -30.21 3.51
N TRP A 70 25.59 -28.90 3.24
CA TRP A 70 25.62 -27.87 4.30
C TRP A 70 24.39 -27.89 5.19
N PHE A 71 23.22 -28.22 4.66
CA PHE A 71 21.98 -28.39 5.41
C PHE A 71 21.48 -29.84 5.47
N GLY A 72 22.28 -30.79 4.97
CA GLY A 72 21.90 -32.19 4.78
C GLY A 72 21.06 -32.43 3.53
N THR A 73 20.49 -33.63 3.42
CA THR A 73 19.66 -34.06 2.29
C THR A 73 18.23 -34.45 2.72
N ASP A 74 17.30 -34.36 1.77
CA ASP A 74 15.91 -34.81 1.90
C ASP A 74 15.78 -36.36 1.78
N LYS A 75 14.56 -36.89 1.97
CA LYS A 75 14.13 -38.27 1.74
C LYS A 75 14.51 -38.84 0.38
N LEU A 76 14.65 -37.98 -0.64
CA LEU A 76 15.07 -38.36 -1.99
C LEU A 76 16.58 -38.10 -2.25
N GLY A 77 17.35 -37.80 -1.21
CA GLY A 77 18.78 -37.46 -1.31
C GLY A 77 19.08 -36.12 -1.99
N ARG A 78 18.06 -35.29 -2.22
CA ARG A 78 18.22 -33.94 -2.78
C ARG A 78 18.86 -33.02 -1.75
N ASP A 79 19.84 -32.20 -2.17
CA ASP A 79 20.54 -31.24 -1.30
C ASP A 79 19.62 -30.11 -0.84
N LEU A 80 19.48 -29.93 0.48
CA LEU A 80 18.54 -28.96 1.06
C LEU A 80 19.00 -27.51 0.89
N PHE A 81 20.31 -27.25 0.94
CA PHE A 81 20.84 -25.91 0.77
C PHE A 81 20.56 -25.38 -0.64
N SER A 82 20.82 -26.20 -1.65
CA SER A 82 20.53 -25.91 -3.06
C SER A 82 19.03 -25.67 -3.28
N GLN A 83 18.17 -26.47 -2.64
CA GLN A 83 16.71 -26.25 -2.68
C GLN A 83 16.28 -24.92 -2.06
N ILE A 84 16.89 -24.51 -0.94
CA ILE A 84 16.57 -23.22 -0.30
C ILE A 84 16.97 -22.05 -1.19
N LEU A 85 18.14 -22.12 -1.83
CA LEU A 85 18.62 -21.12 -2.78
C LEU A 85 17.69 -20.97 -3.98
N LEU A 86 17.25 -22.09 -4.56
CA LEU A 86 16.31 -22.06 -5.68
C LEU A 86 14.90 -21.61 -5.23
N GLY A 87 14.46 -22.01 -4.04
CA GLY A 87 13.21 -21.56 -3.44
C GLY A 87 13.18 -20.04 -3.21
N ALA A 88 14.32 -19.44 -2.84
CA ALA A 88 14.44 -17.99 -2.67
C ALA A 88 14.09 -17.22 -3.94
N ARG A 89 14.47 -17.74 -5.12
CA ARG A 89 14.15 -17.14 -6.42
C ARG A 89 12.64 -17.06 -6.64
N ILE A 90 11.94 -18.17 -6.39
CA ILE A 90 10.50 -18.27 -6.59
C ILE A 90 9.76 -17.35 -5.62
N THR A 91 10.13 -17.37 -4.34
CA THR A 91 9.46 -16.56 -3.32
C THR A 91 9.72 -15.06 -3.51
N VAL A 92 10.95 -14.64 -3.83
CA VAL A 92 11.25 -13.22 -4.13
C VAL A 92 10.50 -12.77 -5.38
N PHE A 93 10.51 -13.57 -6.44
CA PHE A 93 9.77 -13.28 -7.66
C PHE A 93 8.28 -13.12 -7.36
N ALA A 94 7.68 -14.08 -6.66
CA ALA A 94 6.25 -14.06 -6.36
C ALA A 94 5.87 -12.86 -5.50
N ALA A 95 6.67 -12.55 -4.47
CA ALA A 95 6.43 -11.40 -3.60
C ALA A 95 6.48 -10.07 -4.36
N VAL A 96 7.52 -9.85 -5.16
CA VAL A 96 7.70 -8.62 -5.94
C VAL A 96 6.62 -8.50 -7.01
N ALA A 97 6.34 -9.57 -7.76
CA ALA A 97 5.33 -9.55 -8.82
C ALA A 97 3.91 -9.32 -8.25
N ALA A 98 3.54 -10.00 -7.17
CA ALA A 98 2.24 -9.82 -6.52
C ALA A 98 2.10 -8.40 -5.96
N THR A 99 3.16 -7.85 -5.38
CA THR A 99 3.16 -6.48 -4.87
C THR A 99 3.07 -5.45 -5.99
N ALA A 100 3.70 -5.69 -7.14
CA ALA A 100 3.57 -4.82 -8.31
C ALA A 100 2.11 -4.80 -8.81
N VAL A 101 1.46 -5.97 -8.89
CA VAL A 101 0.04 -6.08 -9.21
C VAL A 101 -0.81 -5.33 -8.16
N ALA A 102 -0.51 -5.50 -6.88
CA ALA A 102 -1.20 -4.81 -5.79
C ALA A 102 -1.04 -3.28 -5.87
N ALA A 103 0.15 -2.79 -6.23
CA ALA A 103 0.40 -1.36 -6.40
C ALA A 103 -0.41 -0.77 -7.55
N VAL A 104 -0.38 -1.43 -8.72
CA VAL A 104 -1.10 -0.96 -9.91
C VAL A 104 -2.60 -1.00 -9.68
N LEU A 105 -3.14 -2.12 -9.20
CA LEU A 105 -4.57 -2.26 -8.93
C LEU A 105 -5.02 -1.35 -7.79
N GLY A 106 -4.28 -1.31 -6.67
CA GLY A 106 -4.67 -0.52 -5.51
C GLY A 106 -4.67 0.98 -5.80
N VAL A 107 -3.60 1.51 -6.39
CA VAL A 107 -3.55 2.93 -6.78
C VAL A 107 -4.57 3.24 -7.87
N GLY A 108 -4.75 2.34 -8.84
CA GLY A 108 -5.75 2.47 -9.90
C GLY A 108 -7.17 2.56 -9.35
N LEU A 109 -7.57 1.61 -8.49
CA LEU A 109 -8.89 1.59 -7.83
C LEU A 109 -9.10 2.81 -6.94
N ALA A 110 -8.07 3.23 -6.19
CA ALA A 110 -8.17 4.40 -5.32
C ALA A 110 -8.36 5.71 -6.11
N LEU A 111 -7.63 5.87 -7.22
CA LEU A 111 -7.81 7.02 -8.11
C LEU A 111 -9.17 6.96 -8.82
N LEU A 112 -9.58 5.79 -9.30
CA LEU A 112 -10.88 5.60 -9.93
C LEU A 112 -12.01 5.97 -8.96
N ALA A 113 -11.94 5.52 -7.71
CA ALA A 113 -12.92 5.81 -6.66
C ALA A 113 -12.97 7.27 -6.17
N THR A 114 -12.00 8.12 -6.54
CA THR A 114 -11.88 9.48 -5.99
C THR A 114 -11.90 10.58 -7.05
N VAL A 115 -11.35 10.32 -8.22
CA VAL A 115 -11.12 11.33 -9.26
C VAL A 115 -12.19 11.30 -10.35
N THR A 116 -12.95 10.19 -10.46
CA THR A 116 -13.99 10.04 -11.50
C THR A 116 -15.37 10.51 -11.04
N PRO A 117 -16.34 10.70 -11.97
CA PRO A 117 -17.67 11.18 -11.64
C PRO A 117 -18.35 10.31 -10.57
N ARG A 118 -19.26 10.93 -9.81
CA ARG A 118 -19.88 10.34 -8.60
C ARG A 118 -20.33 8.90 -8.78
N LEU A 119 -21.03 8.56 -9.86
CA LEU A 119 -21.54 7.21 -10.10
C LEU A 119 -20.42 6.16 -10.18
N VAL A 120 -19.37 6.45 -10.96
CA VAL A 120 -18.22 5.54 -11.13
C VAL A 120 -17.40 5.50 -9.85
N GLY A 121 -17.15 6.66 -9.23
CA GLY A 121 -16.37 6.77 -8.01
C GLY A 121 -17.00 6.02 -6.83
N GLU A 122 -18.30 6.23 -6.61
CA GLU A 122 -19.10 5.63 -5.54
C GLU A 122 -19.27 4.11 -5.74
N SER A 123 -19.59 3.69 -6.97
CA SER A 123 -19.67 2.26 -7.31
C SER A 123 -18.34 1.54 -7.14
N THR A 124 -17.22 2.17 -7.52
CA THR A 124 -15.88 1.61 -7.31
C THR A 124 -15.55 1.51 -5.82
N ALA A 125 -15.90 2.53 -5.02
CA ALA A 125 -15.69 2.50 -3.58
C ALA A 125 -16.47 1.35 -2.91
N HIS A 126 -17.75 1.20 -3.25
CA HIS A 126 -18.58 0.10 -2.75
C HIS A 126 -18.05 -1.27 -3.19
N LEU A 127 -17.61 -1.41 -4.43
CA LEU A 127 -16.98 -2.65 -4.91
C LEU A 127 -15.73 -2.99 -4.08
N VAL A 128 -14.87 -2.00 -3.82
CA VAL A 128 -13.69 -2.19 -2.96
C VAL A 128 -14.10 -2.62 -1.55
N ASP A 129 -15.11 -2.00 -0.95
CA ASP A 129 -15.58 -2.35 0.39
C ASP A 129 -16.10 -3.79 0.46
N VAL A 130 -16.83 -4.25 -0.56
CA VAL A 130 -17.29 -5.64 -0.69
C VAL A 130 -16.10 -6.60 -0.87
N LEU A 131 -15.14 -6.26 -1.72
CA LEU A 131 -13.98 -7.11 -2.00
C LEU A 131 -13.07 -7.30 -0.77
N ILE A 132 -13.04 -6.35 0.15
CA ILE A 132 -12.25 -6.46 1.40
C ILE A 132 -12.81 -7.49 2.37
N ALA A 133 -14.11 -7.79 2.27
CA ALA A 133 -14.72 -8.84 3.08
C ALA A 133 -14.16 -10.23 2.74
N PHE A 134 -13.54 -10.40 1.56
CA PHE A 134 -12.94 -11.66 1.14
C PHE A 134 -11.47 -11.76 1.59
N PRO A 135 -11.11 -12.74 2.42
CA PRO A 135 -9.72 -12.98 2.79
C PRO A 135 -8.84 -13.28 1.57
N THR A 136 -7.67 -12.64 1.50
CA THR A 136 -6.73 -12.77 0.37
C THR A 136 -6.32 -14.22 0.10
N LEU A 137 -6.08 -15.01 1.16
CA LEU A 137 -5.74 -16.43 1.01
C LEU A 137 -6.89 -17.26 0.45
N LEU A 138 -8.12 -16.99 0.88
CA LEU A 138 -9.31 -17.69 0.36
C LEU A 138 -9.49 -17.38 -1.12
N LEU A 139 -9.39 -16.11 -1.51
CA LEU A 139 -9.43 -15.69 -2.91
C LEU A 139 -8.36 -16.42 -3.73
N ALA A 140 -7.14 -16.52 -3.20
CA ALA A 140 -6.05 -17.20 -3.88
C ALA A 140 -6.25 -18.71 -4.04
N MET A 141 -6.81 -19.37 -3.04
CA MET A 141 -7.16 -20.79 -3.15
C MET A 141 -8.25 -21.04 -4.18
N VAL A 142 -9.31 -20.22 -4.19
CA VAL A 142 -10.40 -20.35 -5.19
C VAL A 142 -9.86 -20.13 -6.60
N LEU A 143 -9.06 -19.10 -6.81
CA LEU A 143 -8.47 -18.83 -8.13
C LEU A 143 -7.51 -19.95 -8.56
N ALA A 144 -6.69 -20.48 -7.66
CA ALA A 144 -5.83 -21.63 -7.98
C ALA A 144 -6.63 -22.90 -8.28
N ALA A 145 -7.77 -23.12 -7.61
CA ALA A 145 -8.65 -24.26 -7.89
C ALA A 145 -9.34 -24.15 -9.27
N VAL A 146 -9.73 -22.93 -9.67
CA VAL A 146 -10.42 -22.69 -10.96
C VAL A 146 -9.45 -22.63 -12.14
N PHE A 147 -8.34 -21.89 -12.00
CA PHE A 147 -7.38 -21.64 -13.08
C PHE A 147 -6.19 -22.60 -13.08
N GLY A 148 -6.10 -23.48 -12.07
CA GLY A 148 -4.96 -24.38 -11.86
C GLY A 148 -3.88 -23.80 -10.95
N GLY A 149 -3.20 -24.70 -10.24
CA GLY A 149 -2.11 -24.35 -9.34
C GLY A 149 -0.84 -23.96 -10.10
N SER A 150 -0.38 -22.73 -9.93
CA SER A 150 0.87 -22.23 -10.52
C SER A 150 1.43 -21.04 -9.74
N THR A 151 2.71 -20.74 -9.92
CA THR A 151 3.33 -19.53 -9.35
C THR A 151 2.61 -18.26 -9.83
N TRP A 152 2.16 -18.22 -11.09
CA TRP A 152 1.47 -17.07 -11.66
C TRP A 152 0.06 -16.88 -11.11
N THR A 153 -0.71 -17.95 -10.95
CA THR A 153 -2.05 -17.88 -10.36
C THR A 153 -1.97 -17.44 -8.89
N ALA A 154 -0.98 -17.93 -8.14
CA ALA A 154 -0.67 -17.45 -6.79
C ALA A 154 -0.33 -15.94 -6.77
N VAL A 155 0.52 -15.48 -7.70
CA VAL A 155 0.93 -14.08 -7.83
C VAL A 155 -0.25 -13.16 -8.13
N ILE A 156 -1.05 -13.50 -9.14
CA ILE A 156 -2.18 -12.68 -9.57
C ILE A 156 -3.22 -12.61 -8.46
N ALA A 157 -3.59 -13.76 -7.89
CA ALA A 157 -4.64 -13.81 -6.88
C ALA A 157 -4.26 -13.05 -5.60
N THR A 158 -3.03 -13.25 -5.14
CA THR A 158 -2.50 -12.53 -3.99
C THR A 158 -2.38 -11.04 -4.28
N GLY A 159 -1.86 -10.67 -5.45
CA GLY A 159 -1.72 -9.28 -5.88
C GLY A 159 -3.05 -8.55 -5.99
N VAL A 160 -4.10 -9.20 -6.51
CA VAL A 160 -5.46 -8.65 -6.54
C VAL A 160 -5.97 -8.44 -5.12
N GLY A 161 -5.93 -9.47 -4.27
CA GLY A 161 -6.45 -9.37 -2.90
C GLY A 161 -5.72 -8.32 -2.05
N SER A 162 -4.39 -8.26 -2.12
CA SER A 162 -3.61 -7.21 -1.46
C SER A 162 -3.83 -5.84 -2.11
N GLY A 163 -4.01 -5.78 -3.43
CA GLY A 163 -4.27 -4.54 -4.17
C GLY A 163 -5.55 -3.85 -3.71
N VAL A 164 -6.63 -4.59 -3.47
CA VAL A 164 -7.87 -4.05 -2.91
C VAL A 164 -7.62 -3.39 -1.55
N GLN A 165 -6.86 -4.05 -0.65
CA GLN A 165 -6.53 -3.49 0.66
C GLN A 165 -5.65 -2.22 0.55
N VAL A 166 -4.66 -2.24 -0.34
CA VAL A 166 -3.82 -1.06 -0.65
C VAL A 166 -4.70 0.08 -1.15
N GLY A 167 -5.65 -0.21 -2.06
CA GLY A 167 -6.56 0.77 -2.63
C GLY A 167 -7.43 1.46 -1.58
N ARG A 168 -8.01 0.71 -0.63
CA ARG A 168 -8.79 1.31 0.46
C ARG A 168 -7.99 2.32 1.27
N VAL A 169 -6.79 1.95 1.72
CA VAL A 169 -5.96 2.84 2.55
C VAL A 169 -5.50 4.05 1.73
N THR A 170 -5.11 3.82 0.48
CA THR A 170 -4.65 4.87 -0.43
C THR A 170 -5.76 5.87 -0.74
N ARG A 171 -7.01 5.42 -0.87
CA ARG A 171 -8.18 6.28 -1.11
C ARG A 171 -8.31 7.37 -0.05
N GLY A 172 -8.18 7.02 1.24
CA GLY A 172 -8.25 7.98 2.34
C GLY A 172 -7.19 9.09 2.24
N GLU A 173 -5.95 8.71 1.90
CA GLU A 173 -4.87 9.69 1.71
C GLU A 173 -5.05 10.55 0.45
N ILE A 174 -5.56 9.97 -0.65
CA ILE A 174 -5.86 10.73 -1.87
C ILE A 174 -6.91 11.79 -1.57
N VAL A 175 -8.02 11.43 -0.92
CA VAL A 175 -9.07 12.38 -0.53
C VAL A 175 -8.50 13.50 0.34
N ARG A 176 -7.68 13.15 1.33
CA ARG A 176 -7.03 14.11 2.22
C ARG A 176 -6.10 15.08 1.47
N VAL A 177 -5.32 14.60 0.51
CA VAL A 177 -4.41 15.43 -0.29
C VAL A 177 -5.18 16.30 -1.27
N LEU A 178 -6.22 15.77 -1.92
CA LEU A 178 -7.08 16.55 -2.80
C LEU A 178 -7.77 17.69 -2.05
N ALA A 179 -8.06 17.50 -0.76
CA ALA A 179 -8.68 18.51 0.09
C ALA A 179 -7.73 19.57 0.66
N SER A 180 -6.50 19.68 0.16
CA SER A 180 -5.52 20.65 0.65
C SER A 180 -5.52 21.96 -0.14
N ASP A 181 -5.24 23.07 0.55
CA ASP A 181 -5.27 24.43 -0.02
C ASP A 181 -4.33 24.61 -1.22
N TYR A 182 -3.19 23.91 -1.23
CA TYR A 182 -2.25 23.98 -2.36
C TYR A 182 -2.77 23.25 -3.61
N VAL A 183 -3.57 22.19 -3.44
CA VAL A 183 -4.25 21.54 -4.58
C VAL A 183 -5.37 22.42 -5.10
N LEU A 184 -6.15 23.05 -4.21
CA LEU A 184 -7.19 24.00 -4.58
C LEU A 184 -6.60 25.19 -5.37
N ALA A 185 -5.51 25.78 -4.88
CA ALA A 185 -4.80 26.86 -5.57
C ALA A 185 -4.24 26.42 -6.93
N ALA A 186 -3.69 25.20 -7.03
CA ALA A 186 -3.22 24.66 -8.30
C ALA A 186 -4.36 24.48 -9.31
N HIS A 187 -5.54 24.06 -8.83
CA HIS A 187 -6.73 23.93 -9.68
C HIS A 187 -7.25 25.29 -10.15
N ALA A 188 -7.34 26.27 -9.25
CA ALA A 188 -7.70 27.66 -9.59
C ALA A 188 -6.72 28.28 -10.61
N ALA A 189 -5.45 27.85 -10.60
CA ALA A 189 -4.45 28.22 -11.59
C ALA A 189 -4.55 27.44 -12.93
N GLY A 190 -5.63 26.67 -13.16
CA GLY A 190 -5.88 25.93 -14.39
C GLY A 190 -5.15 24.58 -14.51
N ALA A 191 -4.65 24.01 -13.42
CA ALA A 191 -4.05 22.67 -13.47
C ALA A 191 -5.12 21.59 -13.68
N GLY A 192 -5.03 20.88 -14.82
CA GLY A 192 -5.88 19.73 -15.09
C GLY A 192 -5.63 18.54 -14.14
N THR A 193 -6.62 17.66 -14.01
CA THR A 193 -6.64 16.51 -13.09
C THR A 193 -5.41 15.62 -13.17
N ARG A 194 -4.97 15.26 -14.38
CA ARG A 194 -3.75 14.42 -14.57
C ARG A 194 -2.49 15.10 -14.02
N ARG A 195 -2.38 16.42 -14.13
CA ARG A 195 -1.27 17.20 -13.60
C ARG A 195 -1.34 17.26 -12.07
N ILE A 196 -2.52 17.46 -11.50
CA ILE A 196 -2.75 17.43 -10.05
C ILE A 196 -2.34 16.08 -9.48
N VAL A 197 -2.84 14.99 -10.06
CA VAL A 197 -2.57 13.62 -9.60
C VAL A 197 -1.06 13.32 -9.62
N ARG A 198 -0.39 13.54 -10.75
CA ARG A 198 1.05 13.21 -10.89
C ARG A 198 1.98 14.09 -10.06
N ARG A 199 1.67 15.38 -9.92
CA ARG A 199 2.59 16.35 -9.30
C ARG A 199 2.30 16.62 -7.83
N HIS A 200 1.05 16.47 -7.40
CA HIS A 200 0.62 16.78 -6.04
C HIS A 200 0.14 15.53 -5.30
N VAL A 201 -0.70 14.68 -5.89
CA VAL A 201 -1.26 13.54 -5.16
C VAL A 201 -0.23 12.42 -4.94
N LEU A 202 0.29 11.84 -6.03
CA LEU A 202 1.22 10.69 -6.00
C LEU A 202 2.45 10.93 -5.09
N PRO A 203 3.14 12.09 -5.16
CA PRO A 203 4.30 12.34 -4.30
C PRO A 203 3.93 12.47 -2.82
N ASN A 204 2.74 13.00 -2.48
CA ASN A 204 2.31 13.17 -1.10
C ASN A 204 1.82 11.86 -0.46
N ILE A 205 1.25 10.95 -1.23
CA ILE A 205 0.80 9.64 -0.74
C ILE A 205 1.89 8.56 -0.79
N ALA A 206 3.02 8.83 -1.47
CA ALA A 206 4.12 7.88 -1.61
C ALA A 206 4.62 7.28 -0.28
N PRO A 207 4.78 8.03 0.83
CA PRO A 207 5.19 7.46 2.11
C PRO A 207 4.22 6.40 2.63
N THR A 208 2.91 6.66 2.54
CA THR A 208 1.87 5.70 2.92
C THR A 208 1.87 4.50 1.98
N LEU A 209 2.03 4.72 0.68
CA LEU A 209 2.12 3.63 -0.30
C LEU A 209 3.30 2.70 -0.03
N TYR A 210 4.49 3.22 0.28
CA TYR A 210 5.65 2.37 0.58
C TYR A 210 5.40 1.43 1.77
N VAL A 211 4.71 1.91 2.80
CA VAL A 211 4.32 1.08 3.95
C VAL A 211 3.34 0.00 3.54
N GLN A 212 2.29 0.35 2.80
CA GLN A 212 1.28 -0.61 2.35
C GLN A 212 1.86 -1.66 1.41
N LEU A 213 2.78 -1.28 0.51
CA LEU A 213 3.45 -2.20 -0.39
C LEU A 213 4.44 -3.11 0.33
N SER A 214 5.10 -2.63 1.38
CA SER A 214 5.92 -3.48 2.23
C SER A 214 5.11 -4.54 2.96
N LEU A 215 3.93 -4.17 3.47
CA LEU A 215 3.03 -5.14 4.10
C LEU A 215 2.52 -6.15 3.08
N ALA A 216 2.18 -5.68 1.86
CA ALA A 216 1.78 -6.55 0.75
C ALA A 216 2.89 -7.54 0.35
N LEU A 217 4.16 -7.12 0.35
CA LEU A 217 5.31 -8.02 0.12
C LEU A 217 5.33 -9.17 1.13
N GLY A 218 5.21 -8.86 2.42
CA GLY A 218 5.20 -9.88 3.48
C GLY A 218 4.01 -10.84 3.35
N ILE A 219 2.82 -10.31 3.11
CA ILE A 219 1.61 -11.12 2.87
C ILE A 219 1.81 -12.01 1.63
N ALA A 220 2.46 -11.50 0.59
CA ALA A 220 2.68 -12.27 -0.63
C ALA A 220 3.64 -13.43 -0.46
N VAL A 221 4.70 -13.27 0.33
CA VAL A 221 5.60 -14.37 0.71
C VAL A 221 4.83 -15.45 1.46
N LEU A 222 4.01 -15.06 2.45
CA LEU A 222 3.21 -16.00 3.23
C LEU A 222 2.16 -16.71 2.36
N ALA A 223 1.51 -15.98 1.46
CA ALA A 223 0.51 -16.55 0.55
C ALA A 223 1.13 -17.52 -0.45
N GLU A 224 2.27 -17.20 -1.06
CA GLU A 224 2.99 -18.11 -1.93
C GLU A 224 3.39 -19.39 -1.18
N ALA A 225 3.97 -19.24 0.02
CA ALA A 225 4.35 -20.39 0.84
C ALA A 225 3.14 -21.24 1.23
N ALA A 226 2.02 -20.62 1.63
CA ALA A 226 0.80 -21.33 2.01
C ALA A 226 0.18 -22.08 0.81
N LEU A 227 0.09 -21.45 -0.36
CA LEU A 227 -0.45 -22.08 -1.57
C LEU A 227 0.46 -23.22 -2.05
N SER A 228 1.77 -23.00 -2.06
CA SER A 228 2.76 -24.03 -2.38
C SER A 228 2.70 -25.22 -1.41
N TYR A 229 2.48 -24.94 -0.12
CA TYR A 229 2.27 -25.97 0.89
C TYR A 229 0.98 -26.77 0.64
N LEU A 230 -0.09 -26.10 0.23
CA LEU A 230 -1.36 -26.75 -0.13
C LEU A 230 -1.33 -27.45 -1.50
N GLY A 231 -0.20 -27.42 -2.22
CA GLY A 231 -0.07 -27.99 -3.57
C GLY A 231 -0.71 -27.16 -4.67
N LEU A 232 -1.15 -25.93 -4.37
CA LEU A 232 -1.78 -24.98 -5.29
C LEU A 232 -0.80 -23.92 -5.84
N GLY A 233 0.43 -23.89 -5.33
CA GLY A 233 1.47 -22.93 -5.71
C GLY A 233 2.38 -23.45 -6.82
N THR A 234 3.68 -23.35 -6.59
CA THR A 234 4.70 -23.72 -7.60
C THR A 234 4.69 -25.23 -7.84
N PRO A 235 4.49 -25.71 -9.08
CA PRO A 235 4.41 -27.14 -9.38
C PRO A 235 5.80 -27.81 -9.36
N PRO A 236 5.89 -29.12 -9.05
CA PRO A 236 7.14 -29.87 -9.13
C PRO A 236 7.66 -29.92 -10.58
N PRO A 237 8.99 -30.04 -10.80
CA PRO A 237 10.05 -30.37 -9.83
C PRO A 237 10.65 -29.16 -9.08
N THR A 238 10.27 -27.93 -9.42
CA THR A 238 10.92 -26.71 -8.92
C THR A 238 10.70 -26.51 -7.42
N PRO A 239 11.71 -26.54 -6.53
CA PRO A 239 11.50 -26.34 -5.10
C PRO A 239 10.98 -24.93 -4.77
N SER A 240 10.03 -24.86 -3.84
CA SER A 240 9.61 -23.63 -3.15
C SER A 240 9.60 -23.89 -1.64
N TRP A 241 9.79 -22.87 -0.81
CA TRP A 241 9.87 -23.08 0.64
C TRP A 241 8.57 -23.65 1.21
N GLY A 242 7.42 -23.24 0.69
CA GLY A 242 6.12 -23.81 1.06
C GLY A 242 6.02 -25.31 0.74
N ARG A 243 6.49 -25.73 -0.44
CA ARG A 243 6.46 -27.14 -0.80
C ARG A 243 7.50 -27.96 -0.04
N MET A 244 8.68 -27.41 0.23
CA MET A 244 9.66 -28.05 1.12
C MET A 244 9.04 -28.33 2.49
N LEU A 245 8.32 -27.37 3.07
CA LEU A 245 7.61 -27.57 4.33
C LEU A 245 6.56 -28.69 4.24
N GLN A 246 5.79 -28.77 3.15
CA GLN A 246 4.80 -29.82 2.95
C GLN A 246 5.45 -31.20 2.82
N GLU A 247 6.53 -31.32 2.04
CA GLU A 247 7.23 -32.59 1.83
C GLU A 247 7.88 -33.14 3.11
N LEU A 248 8.27 -32.24 4.03
CA LEU A 248 8.95 -32.54 5.28
C LEU A 248 8.01 -32.69 6.49
N GLN A 249 6.77 -32.17 6.42
CA GLN A 249 5.79 -32.24 7.50
C GLN A 249 5.61 -33.66 8.09
N PRO A 250 5.50 -34.74 7.27
CA PRO A 250 5.31 -36.09 7.81
C PRO A 250 6.49 -36.60 8.64
N TYR A 251 7.66 -35.99 8.51
CA TYR A 251 8.91 -36.42 9.13
C TYR A 251 9.30 -35.58 10.35
N ILE A 252 8.43 -34.69 10.84
CA ILE A 252 8.74 -33.77 11.94
C ILE A 252 9.18 -34.49 13.22
N THR A 253 8.60 -35.66 13.51
CA THR A 253 8.94 -36.49 14.68
C THR A 253 10.27 -37.22 14.53
N LEU A 254 10.71 -37.47 13.28
CA LEU A 254 11.90 -38.24 12.96
C LEU A 254 13.13 -37.36 12.67
N ARG A 255 12.92 -36.19 12.05
CA ARG A 255 13.96 -35.28 11.53
C ARG A 255 13.54 -33.81 11.68
N PRO A 256 13.36 -33.29 12.91
CA PRO A 256 12.84 -31.94 13.14
C PRO A 256 13.75 -30.84 12.58
N LEU A 257 15.07 -31.05 12.57
CA LEU A 257 16.04 -30.05 12.12
C LEU A 257 15.93 -29.73 10.62
N VAL A 258 15.49 -30.69 9.80
CA VAL A 258 15.40 -30.50 8.34
C VAL A 258 14.25 -29.54 7.98
N LEU A 259 13.17 -29.55 8.75
CA LEU A 259 12.02 -28.65 8.59
C LEU A 259 12.34 -27.20 8.98
N LEU A 260 13.29 -27.00 9.89
CA LEU A 260 13.64 -25.68 10.44
C LEU A 260 14.19 -24.74 9.37
N TRP A 261 14.97 -25.24 8.41
CA TRP A 261 15.63 -24.42 7.40
C TRP A 261 14.66 -23.68 6.46
N PRO A 262 13.71 -24.34 5.77
CA PRO A 262 12.73 -23.64 4.93
C PRO A 262 11.79 -22.74 5.76
N GLY A 263 11.44 -23.14 6.99
CA GLY A 263 10.63 -22.30 7.89
C GLY A 263 11.36 -21.00 8.29
N LEU A 264 12.64 -21.11 8.65
CA LEU A 264 13.48 -19.96 8.97
C LEU A 264 13.65 -19.04 7.76
N ALA A 265 13.80 -19.60 6.55
CA ALA A 265 13.90 -18.80 5.33
C ALA A 265 12.64 -17.92 5.11
N VAL A 266 11.44 -18.48 5.31
CA VAL A 266 10.17 -17.73 5.25
C VAL A 266 10.14 -16.63 6.32
N VAL A 267 10.44 -16.96 7.58
CA VAL A 267 10.41 -16.00 8.70
C VAL A 267 11.38 -14.84 8.48
N LEU A 268 12.63 -15.13 8.12
CA LEU A 268 13.66 -14.11 7.86
C LEU A 268 13.27 -13.21 6.69
N THR A 269 12.63 -13.76 5.67
CA THR A 269 12.18 -13.00 4.50
C THR A 269 11.05 -12.04 4.85
N VAL A 270 9.99 -12.53 5.52
CA VAL A 270 8.85 -11.71 5.94
C VAL A 270 9.30 -10.62 6.91
N LEU A 271 10.14 -10.98 7.88
CA LEU A 271 10.71 -10.02 8.83
C LEU A 271 11.59 -8.98 8.12
N GLY A 272 12.45 -9.42 7.19
CA GLY A 272 13.32 -8.53 6.42
C GLY A 272 12.54 -7.52 5.59
N PHE A 273 11.51 -7.95 4.87
CA PHE A 273 10.67 -7.05 4.09
C PHE A 273 9.86 -6.10 4.97
N ASN A 274 9.23 -6.56 6.06
CA ASN A 274 8.49 -5.68 6.96
C ASN A 274 9.39 -4.60 7.60
N LEU A 275 10.57 -4.99 8.09
CA LEU A 275 11.53 -4.05 8.68
C LEU A 275 12.10 -3.08 7.64
N LEU A 276 12.27 -3.52 6.39
CA LEU A 276 12.69 -2.65 5.29
C LEU A 276 11.64 -1.57 5.02
N GLY A 277 10.35 -1.92 5.00
CA GLY A 277 9.25 -0.96 4.86
C GLY A 277 9.21 0.08 5.98
N ASP A 278 9.36 -0.37 7.22
CA ASP A 278 9.46 0.55 8.37
C ASP A 278 10.65 1.50 8.25
N GLY A 279 11.80 1.00 7.78
CA GLY A 279 12.98 1.82 7.49
C GLY A 279 12.73 2.85 6.40
N ILE A 280 12.05 2.46 5.31
CA ILE A 280 11.67 3.38 4.22
C ILE A 280 10.71 4.46 4.75
N ARG A 281 9.73 4.08 5.56
CA ARG A 281 8.78 5.02 6.18
C ARG A 281 9.51 6.07 7.00
N GLU A 282 10.40 5.64 7.90
CA GLU A 282 11.15 6.53 8.77
C GLU A 282 12.11 7.44 7.99
N ALA A 283 12.68 6.94 6.90
CA ALA A 283 13.53 7.73 6.00
C ALA A 283 12.76 8.79 5.20
N THR A 284 11.47 8.52 4.90
CA THR A 284 10.64 9.35 4.02
C THR A 284 9.77 10.34 4.79
N ASP A 285 9.46 10.10 6.08
CA ASP A 285 8.66 11.01 6.90
C ASP A 285 9.48 12.22 7.41
N PRO A 286 9.17 13.46 6.95
CA PRO A 286 9.87 14.66 7.41
C PRO A 286 9.56 15.01 8.86
N ARG A 287 8.39 14.65 9.39
CA ARG A 287 7.93 15.04 10.74
C ARG A 287 8.70 14.32 11.83
N LEU A 288 9.17 13.10 11.57
CA LEU A 288 10.00 12.33 12.51
C LEU A 288 11.43 12.89 12.63
N ARG A 289 11.92 13.65 11.65
CA ARG A 289 13.27 14.24 11.65
C ARG A 289 13.39 15.45 12.58
N ASP A 290 12.31 16.23 12.74
CA ASP A 290 12.33 17.46 13.54
C ASP A 290 12.20 17.20 15.06
N GLY A 291 11.63 16.07 15.46
CA GLY A 291 11.50 15.67 16.87
C GLY A 291 12.81 15.30 17.57
N GLN A 292 13.83 14.85 16.82
CA GLN A 292 15.13 14.50 17.40
C GLN A 292 16.07 15.71 17.55
N ALA A 293 15.95 16.71 16.68
CA ALA A 293 16.79 17.91 16.73
C ALA A 293 16.46 18.84 17.92
N THR A 294 15.23 18.81 18.41
CA THR A 294 14.78 19.65 19.53
C THR A 294 14.99 18.99 20.91
N SER A 295 15.09 17.65 20.97
CA SER A 295 15.22 16.91 22.23
C SER A 295 16.68 16.78 22.74
N GLY A 296 17.68 16.80 21.84
CA GLY A 296 19.09 16.58 22.19
C GLY A 296 19.84 17.78 22.79
N GLY A 297 19.34 19.01 22.62
CA GLY A 297 20.07 20.24 23.01
C GLY A 297 19.57 20.95 24.27
N SER A 298 18.33 20.72 24.71
CA SER A 298 17.65 21.61 25.67
C SER A 298 17.58 21.09 27.12
N ARG A 299 17.78 19.78 27.35
CA ARG A 299 17.57 19.21 28.70
C ARG A 299 18.65 19.55 29.75
N ARG A 300 19.84 20.01 29.35
CA ARG A 300 20.93 20.35 30.31
C ARG A 300 20.96 21.83 30.72
N GLY A 301 20.37 22.73 29.92
CA GLY A 301 20.34 24.18 30.19
C GLY A 301 19.12 24.66 31.01
N GLY A 302 17.93 24.10 30.74
CA GLY A 302 16.67 24.55 31.35
C GLY A 302 16.57 24.32 32.86
N ARG A 303 17.12 23.21 33.38
CA ARG A 303 17.06 22.89 34.82
C ARG A 303 17.85 23.88 35.70
N LYS A 304 18.91 24.50 35.18
CA LYS A 304 19.67 25.52 35.94
C LYS A 304 19.02 26.89 35.86
N ALA A 305 18.46 27.26 34.71
CA ALA A 305 17.76 28.53 34.52
C ALA A 305 16.45 28.60 35.33
N SER A 306 15.63 27.53 35.32
CA SER A 306 14.38 27.49 36.09
C SER A 306 14.60 27.45 37.61
N ARG A 307 15.73 26.91 38.10
CA ARG A 307 16.06 26.91 39.54
C ARG A 307 16.54 28.28 40.03
N LYS A 308 17.28 29.03 39.20
CA LYS A 308 17.68 30.42 39.51
C LYS A 308 16.50 31.40 39.41
N ALA A 309 15.60 31.22 38.44
CA ALA A 309 14.43 32.07 38.27
C ALA A 309 13.36 31.86 39.37
N ARG A 310 13.27 30.66 39.96
CA ARG A 310 12.34 30.38 41.08
C ARG A 310 12.85 30.88 42.43
N ALA A 311 14.17 31.01 42.60
CA ALA A 311 14.79 31.51 43.83
C ALA A 311 14.83 33.05 43.93
N ALA A 312 14.50 33.78 42.85
CA ALA A 312 14.59 35.23 42.77
C ALA A 312 13.24 35.94 42.60
N ARG A 313 12.11 35.24 42.79
CA ARG A 313 10.79 35.86 42.78
C ARG A 313 10.42 36.34 44.19
N PRO A 314 10.24 37.66 44.43
CA PRO A 314 9.54 38.11 45.63
C PRO A 314 8.09 37.62 45.61
N ALA A 315 7.53 37.36 46.79
CA ALA A 315 6.12 36.99 46.93
C ALA A 315 5.25 38.12 46.33
N PRO A 316 4.22 37.80 45.52
CA PRO A 316 3.36 38.82 44.96
C PRO A 316 2.58 39.52 46.09
N PRO A 317 2.61 40.86 46.17
CA PRO A 317 1.56 41.59 46.88
C PRO A 317 0.27 41.41 46.08
N ASP A 318 -0.82 41.17 46.80
CA ASP A 318 -2.18 41.28 46.28
C ASP A 318 -2.59 40.15 45.31
N ALA A 319 -3.04 39.03 45.88
CA ALA A 319 -3.84 38.06 45.13
C ALA A 319 -5.24 38.67 44.86
N PRO A 320 -5.65 38.90 43.60
CA PRO A 320 -7.02 39.27 43.29
C PRO A 320 -7.95 38.07 43.44
N ARG A 321 -9.15 38.40 43.91
CA ARG A 321 -10.21 37.53 44.42
C ARG A 321 -10.79 36.57 43.38
N ALA A 322 -11.45 35.55 43.93
CA ALA A 322 -12.35 34.57 43.33
C ALA A 322 -13.05 34.97 42.02
N TRP A 323 -13.28 33.96 41.19
CA TRP A 323 -14.16 33.98 40.02
C TRP A 323 -15.48 34.69 40.34
N PRO A 324 -16.03 35.50 39.41
CA PRO A 324 -17.25 36.25 39.67
C PRO A 324 -18.40 35.29 39.97
N ALA A 325 -18.94 35.38 41.18
CA ALA A 325 -20.21 34.79 41.54
C ALA A 325 -21.32 35.40 40.66
N THR A 326 -22.34 34.61 40.37
CA THR A 326 -23.62 35.11 39.86
C THR A 326 -24.12 36.23 40.77
N ARG A 327 -24.98 37.10 40.22
CA ARG A 327 -25.46 38.33 40.91
C ARG A 327 -26.27 38.05 42.21
N ASP A 328 -26.46 36.78 42.56
CA ASP A 328 -27.18 36.27 43.74
C ASP A 328 -26.32 35.46 44.74
N GLY A 329 -25.03 35.24 44.48
CA GLY A 329 -24.12 34.61 45.45
C GLY A 329 -24.25 33.10 45.65
N SER A 330 -24.96 32.37 44.77
CA SER A 330 -24.99 30.89 44.82
C SER A 330 -23.79 30.26 44.07
N PRO A 331 -23.25 29.11 44.53
CA PRO A 331 -22.25 28.36 43.75
C PRO A 331 -22.87 27.84 42.45
N ARG A 332 -22.18 28.01 41.30
CA ARG A 332 -22.63 27.43 40.02
C ARG A 332 -22.65 25.91 40.12
N GLU A 333 -23.84 25.35 40.20
CA GLU A 333 -24.09 23.91 40.08
C GLU A 333 -24.10 23.54 38.59
N TRP A 334 -23.35 22.49 38.22
CA TRP A 334 -23.27 22.00 36.84
C TRP A 334 -24.60 21.33 36.50
N ASP A 335 -25.42 21.97 35.65
CA ASP A 335 -26.59 21.32 35.06
C ASP A 335 -26.12 20.44 33.90
N GLY A 336 -26.53 19.18 33.86
CA GLY A 336 -26.03 18.18 32.91
C GLY A 336 -26.59 18.34 31.49
N SER A 337 -26.83 19.56 31.00
CA SER A 337 -27.27 19.78 29.62
C SER A 337 -26.09 19.60 28.65
N PRO A 338 -26.24 18.85 27.54
CA PRO A 338 -25.23 18.81 26.50
C PRO A 338 -25.06 20.23 25.94
N GLU A 339 -23.87 20.80 26.07
CA GLU A 339 -23.49 21.97 25.27
C GLU A 339 -23.67 21.59 23.79
N ASP A 340 -24.37 22.42 23.02
CA ASP A 340 -24.40 22.28 21.57
C ASP A 340 -22.93 22.21 21.09
N PRO A 341 -22.53 21.16 20.37
CA PRO A 341 -21.17 21.08 19.86
C PRO A 341 -20.95 22.31 18.97
N PRO A 342 -19.78 22.98 19.07
CA PRO A 342 -19.46 24.03 18.12
C PRO A 342 -19.57 23.47 16.70
N ASP A 343 -20.24 24.22 15.81
CA ASP A 343 -20.51 23.87 14.41
C ASP A 343 -19.41 22.97 13.84
N ASP A 344 -19.77 21.74 13.42
CA ASP A 344 -18.81 20.77 12.91
C ASP A 344 -18.09 21.37 11.68
N PRO A 345 -16.77 21.64 11.75
CA PRO A 345 -16.02 22.19 10.63
C PRO A 345 -16.02 21.27 9.39
N LEU A 346 -16.49 20.02 9.53
CA LEU A 346 -16.65 19.08 8.43
C LEU A 346 -17.92 19.32 7.60
N GLU A 347 -18.97 19.91 8.17
CA GLU A 347 -20.24 20.17 7.49
C GLU A 347 -20.10 21.30 6.47
N ASP A 348 -19.46 22.42 6.86
CA ASP A 348 -19.11 23.54 5.97
C ASP A 348 -18.18 23.10 4.82
N ARG A 349 -17.30 22.14 5.10
CA ARG A 349 -16.41 21.56 4.07
C ARG A 349 -17.17 20.72 3.06
N SER A 350 -18.27 20.06 3.43
CA SER A 350 -19.05 19.23 2.50
C SER A 350 -19.77 20.07 1.44
N ALA A 351 -20.26 21.25 1.80
CA ALA A 351 -20.91 22.22 0.91
C ALA A 351 -19.92 22.81 -0.12
N ILE A 352 -18.67 23.05 0.29
CA ILE A 352 -17.59 23.48 -0.62
C ILE A 352 -17.30 22.41 -1.69
N TRP A 353 -17.42 21.12 -1.35
CA TRP A 353 -17.21 20.02 -2.30
C TRP A 353 -18.39 19.74 -3.22
N GLU A 354 -19.61 20.06 -2.79
CA GLU A 354 -20.77 20.09 -3.69
C GLU A 354 -20.61 21.19 -4.73
N GLY A 355 -20.21 22.39 -4.30
CA GLY A 355 -19.84 23.49 -5.21
C GLY A 355 -18.68 23.13 -6.16
N PHE A 356 -17.66 22.41 -5.69
CA PHE A 356 -16.57 21.92 -6.53
C PHE A 356 -17.04 20.90 -7.59
N ARG A 357 -17.96 19.99 -7.22
CA ARG A 357 -18.52 18.99 -8.12
C ARG A 357 -19.41 19.62 -9.19
N ASP A 358 -20.18 20.64 -8.82
CA ASP A 358 -21.04 21.35 -9.76
C ASP A 358 -20.25 22.29 -10.68
N ALA A 359 -19.20 22.95 -10.17
CA ALA A 359 -18.26 23.71 -11.02
C ALA A 359 -17.52 22.84 -12.06
N GLN A 360 -17.26 21.56 -11.76
CA GLN A 360 -16.74 20.61 -12.76
C GLN A 360 -17.79 20.19 -13.80
N ARG A 361 -19.08 20.21 -13.44
CA ARG A 361 -20.20 19.92 -14.34
C ARG A 361 -20.36 21.04 -15.37
N ASP A 362 -20.23 22.28 -14.91
CA ASP A 362 -20.39 23.48 -15.76
C ASP A 362 -19.20 23.71 -16.70
N ALA A 363 -18.02 23.16 -16.37
CA ALA A 363 -16.81 23.25 -17.18
C ALA A 363 -16.70 22.17 -18.28
N GLN A 364 -17.64 21.21 -18.36
CA GLN A 364 -17.70 20.26 -19.48
C GLN A 364 -18.53 20.85 -20.63
N PRO A 365 -18.00 20.93 -21.87
CA PRO A 365 -18.79 21.42 -23.00
C PRO A 365 -19.99 20.51 -23.22
N ALA A 366 -21.18 21.13 -23.26
CA ALA A 366 -22.45 20.46 -23.48
C ALA A 366 -22.35 19.50 -24.68
N ALA A 367 -22.67 18.23 -24.45
CA ALA A 367 -22.90 17.29 -25.53
C ALA A 367 -23.97 17.88 -26.46
N ILE A 368 -23.67 17.87 -27.77
CA ILE A 368 -24.58 18.27 -28.83
C ILE A 368 -25.92 17.55 -28.61
N PRO A 369 -27.07 18.24 -28.56
CA PRO A 369 -28.35 17.59 -28.42
C PRO A 369 -28.56 16.65 -29.61
N ASN A 370 -28.75 15.36 -29.35
CA ASN A 370 -29.27 14.44 -30.35
C ASN A 370 -30.63 14.96 -30.81
N GLY A 371 -30.77 15.13 -32.12
CA GLY A 371 -32.00 15.57 -32.75
C GLY A 371 -33.18 14.66 -32.41
N ASP A 372 -34.31 15.28 -32.19
CA ASP A 372 -35.62 14.69 -31.95
C ASP A 372 -36.05 13.80 -33.14
N PRO A 373 -36.53 12.56 -32.95
CA PRO A 373 -36.99 11.71 -34.05
C PRO A 373 -38.39 12.07 -34.59
N ASP A 374 -39.09 13.03 -33.99
CA ASP A 374 -40.46 13.39 -34.38
C ASP A 374 -40.52 14.63 -35.28
N THR A 375 -40.05 14.49 -36.52
CA THR A 375 -40.53 15.34 -37.62
C THR A 375 -40.76 14.50 -38.87
N THR A 376 -41.98 14.00 -39.02
CA THR A 376 -42.51 13.59 -40.33
C THR A 376 -43.08 14.83 -41.02
N PRO A 377 -42.61 15.22 -42.22
CA PRO A 377 -43.36 16.11 -43.09
C PRO A 377 -44.20 15.26 -44.03
N SER A 378 -45.50 15.17 -43.73
CA SER A 378 -46.53 14.84 -44.70
C SER A 378 -46.71 16.02 -45.66
N ALA A 379 -46.37 15.85 -46.95
CA ALA A 379 -47.04 16.50 -48.08
C ALA A 379 -46.43 16.10 -49.43
N THR A 380 -47.19 15.29 -50.17
CA THR A 380 -47.60 15.53 -51.57
C THR A 380 -46.53 15.67 -52.66
N GLY A 381 -46.52 14.72 -53.61
CA GLY A 381 -45.90 14.89 -54.92
C GLY A 381 -45.62 13.59 -55.68
N GLU A 382 -46.68 12.95 -56.20
CA GLU A 382 -46.57 12.08 -57.39
C GLU A 382 -46.03 12.90 -58.59
N PRO A 383 -45.25 12.31 -59.52
CA PRO A 383 -45.87 11.46 -60.54
C PRO A 383 -45.06 10.22 -61.00
N HIS A 384 -45.85 9.23 -61.42
CA HIS A 384 -45.61 8.18 -62.42
C HIS A 384 -44.31 8.21 -63.25
N ILE A 385 -43.56 7.09 -63.25
CA ILE A 385 -43.04 6.26 -64.38
C ILE A 385 -42.56 4.96 -63.68
N GLY A 386 -42.91 3.71 -63.98
CA GLY A 386 -43.09 2.96 -65.23
C GLY A 386 -42.61 1.53 -64.93
N GLN A 387 -43.33 0.53 -65.46
CA GLN A 387 -43.16 -0.91 -65.23
C GLN A 387 -41.82 -1.48 -65.74
N SER A 388 -41.29 -2.51 -65.07
CA SER A 388 -40.75 -3.76 -65.68
C SER A 388 -40.27 -4.71 -64.56
N HIS A 389 -40.95 -5.84 -64.36
CA HIS A 389 -40.49 -7.19 -64.76
C HIS A 389 -39.06 -7.56 -64.31
N SER A 390 -38.92 -8.47 -63.33
CA SER A 390 -38.68 -9.90 -63.60
C SER A 390 -38.30 -10.67 -62.32
N ASP A 391 -38.92 -11.83 -62.16
CA ASP A 391 -38.54 -12.94 -61.28
C ASP A 391 -37.05 -13.32 -61.35
N THR A 392 -36.50 -13.82 -60.24
CA THR A 392 -35.80 -15.13 -60.09
C THR A 392 -35.11 -15.15 -58.71
N THR A 393 -35.54 -15.99 -57.76
CA THR A 393 -35.19 -17.41 -57.59
C THR A 393 -33.77 -17.62 -57.07
N GLU A 394 -33.71 -18.02 -55.80
CA GLU A 394 -32.86 -19.05 -55.20
C GLU A 394 -31.32 -19.02 -55.25
N ALA A 395 -30.81 -19.36 -54.05
CA ALA A 395 -29.80 -20.39 -53.77
C ALA A 395 -28.32 -20.00 -53.63
N SER A 396 -27.89 -20.16 -52.37
CA SER A 396 -26.67 -20.83 -51.91
C SER A 396 -25.31 -20.21 -52.25
N ARG A 397 -24.57 -19.84 -51.19
CA ARG A 397 -23.59 -20.73 -50.56
C ARG A 397 -23.25 -20.30 -49.15
#